data_AF-A0A1R0FBM9-F1
#
_entry.id   AF-A0A1R0FBM9-F1
#
_cell.length_a   1.000
_cell.length_b   1.000
_cell.length_c   1.000
_cell.angle_alpha   90.00
_cell.angle_beta   90.00
_cell.angle_gamma   90.00
#
_symmetry.space_group_name_H-M   'P 1'
#
loop_
_entity.id
_entity.type
_entity.pdbx_description
1 polymer ?
#
loop_
_entity_poly.entity_id
_entity_poly.type
_entity_poly.pdbx_seq_one_letter_code
_entity_poly.pdbx_strand_id
1 'polypeptide(L)' 'MKKTLAGLMIVTICGVALAGCGRKGPLEPPPSTMVEDANGNMVQKPKVDKPFILDRLIKQRH' A
#
# COMPACT_ATOMS: atom_id res chain seq x y z
N MET A 1 27.24 21.46 -22.42
CA MET A 1 27.56 20.02 -22.34
C MET A 1 27.72 19.50 -20.91
N LYS A 2 28.63 20.04 -20.08
CA LYS A 2 28.79 19.55 -18.68
C LYS A 2 27.55 19.70 -17.78
N LYS A 3 26.84 20.83 -17.86
CA LYS A 3 25.62 21.10 -17.06
C LYS A 3 24.42 20.24 -17.50
N THR A 4 24.29 20.01 -18.81
CA THR A 4 23.24 19.16 -19.38
C THR A 4 23.46 17.69 -19.05
N LEU A 5 24.72 17.23 -19.04
CA LEU A 5 25.08 15.88 -18.61
C LEU A 5 24.79 15.65 -17.12
N ALA A 6 25.11 16.62 -16.26
CA ALA A 6 24.80 16.55 -14.84
C ALA A 6 23.30 16.47 -14.56
N GLY A 7 22.49 17.28 -15.26
CA GLY A 7 21.03 17.23 -15.15
C GLY A 7 20.45 15.89 -15.56
N LEU A 8 20.95 15.31 -16.66
CA LEU A 8 20.52 13.99 -17.13
C LEU A 8 20.83 12.88 -16.11
N MET A 9 22.01 12.91 -15.51
CA MET A 9 22.39 11.95 -14.46
C MET A 9 21.47 12.04 -13.24
N ILE A 10 21.15 13.25 -12.77
CA ILE A 10 20.27 13.46 -11.61
C ILE A 10 18.87 12.88 -11.88
N VAL A 11 18.27 13.20 -13.03
CA VAL A 11 16.94 12.69 -13.39
C VAL A 11 16.92 11.16 -13.46
N THR A 12 17.98 10.57 -14.01
CA THR A 12 18.10 9.11 -14.14
C THR A 12 18.17 8.43 -12.77
N ILE A 13 18.98 8.96 -11.86
CA ILE A 13 19.14 8.42 -10.49
C ILE A 13 17.83 8.55 -9.71
N CYS A 14 17.16 9.70 -9.78
CA CYS A 14 15.86 9.90 -9.12
C CYS A 14 14.78 8.95 -9.65
N GLY A 15 14.73 8.72 -10.97
CA GLY A 15 13.78 7.79 -11.58
C GLY A 15 13.97 6.36 -11.09
N VAL A 16 15.23 5.89 -11.03
CA VAL A 16 15.56 4.54 -10.52
C VAL A 16 15.26 4.42 -9.03
N ALA A 17 15.59 5.44 -8.23
CA ALA A 17 15.30 5.45 -6.81
C ALA A 17 13.80 5.38 -6.52
N LEU A 18 12.97 6.14 -7.25
CA LEU A 18 11.51 6.10 -7.10
C LEU A 18 10.92 4.75 -7.55
N ALA A 19 11.46 4.15 -8.60
CA ALA A 19 11.06 2.82 -9.04
C ALA A 19 11.47 1.71 -8.05
N GLY A 20 12.61 1.88 -7.35
CA GLY A 20 13.13 0.92 -6.37
C GLY A 20 12.59 1.09 -4.95
N CYS A 21 12.20 2.31 -4.54
CA CYS A 21 11.61 2.59 -3.23
C CYS A 21 10.11 2.26 -3.15
N GLY A 22 9.45 2.00 -4.28
CA GLY A 22 8.06 1.53 -4.32
C GLY A 22 7.99 0.01 -4.31
N ARG A 23 7.27 -0.57 -3.35
CA ARG A 23 6.93 -2.01 -3.37
C ARG A 23 5.91 -2.26 -4.49
N LYS A 24 6.40 -2.52 -5.71
CA LYS A 24 5.58 -2.87 -6.88
C LYS A 24 5.16 -4.34 -6.79
N GLY A 25 4.14 -4.63 -5.99
CA GLY A 25 3.57 -5.96 -5.83
C GLY A 25 2.39 -5.91 -4.88
N PRO A 26 1.50 -6.93 -4.87
CA PRO A 26 0.52 -7.07 -3.81
C PRO A 26 1.28 -7.01 -2.48
N LEU A 27 0.98 -6.00 -1.66
CA LEU A 27 1.52 -5.95 -0.31
C LEU A 27 1.12 -7.27 0.35
N GLU A 28 2.07 -7.97 0.95
CA GLU A 28 1.74 -9.14 1.76
C GLU A 28 0.61 -8.74 2.72
N PRO A 29 -0.49 -9.50 2.75
CA PRO A 29 -1.61 -9.16 3.60
C PRO A 29 -1.08 -9.07 5.04
N PRO A 30 -1.39 -7.98 5.77
CA PRO A 30 -0.91 -7.85 7.13
C PRO A 30 -1.39 -9.05 7.95
N PRO A 31 -0.58 -9.54 8.90
CA PRO A 31 -0.92 -10.74 9.67
C PRO A 31 -2.27 -10.64 10.39
N SER A 32 -2.73 -9.42 10.70
CA SER A 32 -4.06 -9.14 11.27
C SER A 32 -5.25 -9.45 10.34
N THR A 33 -4.99 -9.66 9.05
CA THR A 33 -6.00 -9.99 8.04
C THR A 33 -6.00 -11.46 7.64
N MET A 34 -5.16 -12.29 8.26
CA MET A 34 -5.14 -13.74 8.06
C MET A 34 -5.81 -14.45 9.25
N VAL A 35 -6.54 -15.52 8.98
CA VAL A 35 -7.14 -16.41 9.99
C VAL A 35 -6.91 -17.84 9.54
N GLU A 36 -6.71 -18.76 10.48
CA GLU A 36 -6.63 -20.18 10.21
C GLU A 36 -8.02 -20.73 9.86
N ASP A 37 -8.14 -21.46 8.75
CA ASP A 37 -9.35 -22.19 8.40
C ASP A 37 -9.45 -23.54 9.14
N ALA A 38 -10.56 -24.24 9.00
CA ALA A 38 -10.79 -25.54 9.64
C ALA A 38 -9.80 -26.64 9.19
N ASN A 39 -9.04 -26.39 8.13
CA ASN A 39 -8.08 -27.29 7.52
C ASN A 39 -6.63 -26.88 7.82
N GLY A 40 -6.41 -25.87 8.67
CA GLY A 40 -5.09 -25.39 9.07
C GLY A 40 -4.41 -24.44 8.08
N ASN A 41 -5.12 -23.96 7.05
CA ASN A 41 -4.57 -23.00 6.08
C ASN A 41 -4.81 -21.56 6.52
N MET A 42 -3.82 -20.70 6.31
CA MET A 42 -3.96 -19.25 6.49
C MET A 42 -4.77 -18.66 5.34
N VAL A 43 -6.00 -18.23 5.63
CA VAL A 43 -6.90 -17.61 4.67
C VAL A 43 -7.19 -16.15 5.03
N GLN A 44 -7.58 -15.35 4.04
CA GLN A 44 -7.94 -13.96 4.28
C GLN A 44 -9.22 -13.88 5.13
N LYS A 45 -9.20 -13.07 6.19
CA LYS A 45 -10.34 -12.85 7.08
C LYS A 45 -11.53 -12.36 6.26
N PRO A 46 -12.70 -13.01 6.34
CA PRO A 46 -13.92 -12.51 5.73
C PRO A 46 -14.18 -11.07 6.19
N LYS A 47 -14.26 -10.15 5.22
CA LYS A 47 -14.52 -8.75 5.49
C LYS A 47 -15.99 -8.59 5.85
N VAL A 48 -16.29 -8.62 7.16
CA VAL A 48 -17.64 -8.31 7.64
C VAL A 48 -17.91 -6.83 7.38
N ASP A 49 -18.95 -6.54 6.61
CA ASP A 49 -19.43 -5.17 6.38
C ASP A 49 -19.98 -4.61 7.69
N LYS A 50 -19.09 -4.09 8.53
CA LYS A 50 -19.43 -3.37 9.75
C LYS A 50 -19.40 -1.86 9.48
N PRO A 51 -20.33 -1.09 10.09
CA PRO A 51 -20.30 0.36 9.97
C PRO A 51 -18.96 0.91 10.46
N PHE A 52 -18.39 1.83 9.70
CA PHE A 52 -17.12 2.44 10.07
C PHE A 52 -17.37 3.45 11.18
N ILE A 53 -16.45 3.55 12.16
CA ILE A 53 -16.65 4.43 13.32
C ILE A 53 -16.82 5.89 12.87
N LEU A 54 -16.17 6.29 11.78
CA LEU A 54 -16.28 7.64 11.22
C LEU A 54 -17.61 7.88 10.47
N ASP A 55 -18.39 6.85 10.14
CA ASP A 55 -19.73 7.04 9.54
C ASP A 55 -20.64 7.84 10.46
N ARG A 56 -20.45 7.71 11.78
CA ARG A 56 -21.14 8.54 12.77
C ARG A 56 -20.74 10.01 12.65
N LEU A 57 -19.45 10.30 12.47
CA LEU A 57 -18.96 11.67 12.33
C LEU A 57 -19.40 12.33 11.02
N ILE A 58 -19.46 11.55 9.94
CA ILE A 58 -19.92 12.04 8.62
C ILE A 58 -21.43 12.33 8.65
N LYS A 59 -22.22 11.46 9.31
CA LYS A 59 -23.68 11.68 9.46
C LYS A 59 -24.05 12.80 10.44
N GLN A 60 -23.18 13.14 11.40
CA GLN A 60 -23.41 14.25 12.34
C GLN A 60 -23.16 15.63 11.72
N ARG A 61 -22.57 15.71 10.52
CA ARG A 61 -22.14 16.96 9.88
C ARG A 61 -23.14 17.52 8.86
N HIS A 62 -24.40 17.10 8.94
CA HIS A 62 -25.55 17.61 8.18
C HIS A 62 -26.68 17.98 9.14
#